data_AF-A0A354G761-F1
#
_entry.id   AF-A0A354G761-F1
#
_cell.length_a   1.000
_cell.length_b   1.000
_cell.length_c   1.000
_cell.angle_alpha   90.00
_cell.angle_beta   90.00
_cell.angle_gamma   90.00
#
_symmetry.space_group_name_H-M   'P 1'
#
loop_
_entity.id
_entity.type
_entity.pdbx_description
1 polymer ?
#
loop_
_entity_poly.entity_id
_entity_poly.type
_entity_poly.pdbx_seq_one_letter_code
_entity_poly.pdbx_strand_id
1 'polypeptide(L)'
;MKNVLFFFAILLFTASCVSPADDGTTTGTVVTKPTVPASSTATSADYSIALESAFRKIPQSAIDKAKSDLRIAFFHTSHGSRVIDGMDGLLRYKTGDAEKYAFTSDGSVVAGKLSIDDHNADYGDLSTQETLVDGHTQWYHTTKTYLDDPEHSHINVIMWSWCNPDGHDHQRYIDNMEALIVEYPQVQFVFMTGHPNGDGEAAGNNSAYYCHDLISKHCKTNNRFLIDYWDIETHGMDNVYYPDANDDGVSGENSFYVDWMSSHVLGTDYFAGNVVHATQPITGNRITYASWWLWARLAGWDGVSQ
;
A
#
# COMPACT_ATOMS: atom_id res chain seq x y z
N MET A 1 8.90 21.46 83.60
CA MET A 1 7.76 20.98 82.78
C MET A 1 6.87 22.19 82.53
N LYS A 2 6.69 22.77 81.33
CA LYS A 2 6.67 22.24 79.96
C LYS A 2 7.24 23.29 79.00
N ASN A 3 7.74 22.79 77.87
CA ASN A 3 8.49 23.49 76.83
C ASN A 3 7.61 24.45 76.03
N VAL A 4 8.17 25.63 75.71
CA VAL A 4 7.66 26.55 74.69
C VAL A 4 8.34 26.17 73.37
N LEU A 5 7.57 25.63 72.42
CA LEU A 5 8.05 25.28 71.08
C LEU A 5 7.97 26.53 70.18
N PHE A 6 9.11 26.96 69.63
CA PHE A 6 9.18 27.92 68.52
C PHE A 6 8.89 27.20 67.21
N PHE A 7 7.87 27.64 66.46
CA PHE A 7 7.65 27.27 65.07
C PHE A 7 8.41 28.25 64.17
N PHE A 8 9.35 27.75 63.37
CA PHE A 8 9.90 28.48 62.22
C PHE A 8 9.15 28.03 60.97
N ALA A 9 8.43 28.96 60.34
CA ALA A 9 7.76 28.76 59.06
C ALA A 9 8.75 29.00 57.91
N ILE A 10 8.83 28.06 56.97
CA ILE A 10 9.59 28.17 55.73
C ILE A 10 8.74 28.99 54.74
N LEU A 11 9.24 30.15 54.30
CA LEU A 11 8.66 30.92 53.19
C LEU A 11 9.01 30.24 51.86
N LEU A 12 7.98 29.77 51.15
CA LEU A 12 8.05 29.41 49.73
C LEU A 12 7.65 30.64 48.90
N PHE A 13 8.53 31.07 47.99
CA PHE A 13 8.24 32.09 46.99
C PHE A 13 7.27 31.55 45.93
N THR A 14 6.09 32.14 45.81
CA THR A 14 5.21 31.97 44.64
C THR A 14 5.38 33.16 43.70
N ALA A 15 5.96 32.94 42.53
CA ALA A 15 5.94 33.89 41.43
C ALA A 15 4.54 33.94 40.82
N SER A 16 3.93 35.13 40.80
CA SER A 16 2.71 35.40 40.05
C SER A 16 3.06 35.84 38.64
N CYS A 17 2.56 35.13 37.64
CA CYS A 17 2.38 35.64 36.29
C CYS A 17 0.89 35.57 35.95
N VAL A 18 0.28 36.74 35.82
CA VAL A 18 -1.07 36.94 35.28
C VAL A 18 -1.04 36.60 33.79
N SER A 19 -1.96 35.74 33.33
CA SER A 19 -2.29 35.59 31.91
C SER A 19 -3.68 36.16 31.67
N PRO A 20 -3.93 36.87 30.54
CA PRO A 20 -5.24 37.38 30.20
C PRO A 20 -6.18 36.26 29.73
N ALA A 21 -7.47 36.60 29.78
CA ALA A 21 -8.63 35.75 29.56
C ALA A 21 -8.67 35.08 28.18
N ASP A 22 -9.19 33.86 28.22
CA ASP A 22 -9.61 32.97 27.15
C ASP A 22 -10.84 33.56 26.42
N ASP A 23 -10.71 33.89 25.14
CA ASP A 23 -11.84 34.07 24.23
C ASP A 23 -11.87 32.92 23.22
N GLY A 24 -12.97 32.17 23.27
CA GLY A 24 -13.13 30.98 22.46
C GLY A 24 -13.16 31.27 20.97
N THR A 25 -12.44 30.45 20.20
CA THR A 25 -12.93 29.95 18.91
C THR A 25 -12.17 28.67 18.56
N THR A 26 -12.81 27.52 18.77
CA THR A 26 -12.33 26.23 18.27
C THR A 26 -12.44 26.21 16.75
N THR A 27 -11.36 26.61 16.09
CA THR A 27 -11.12 26.27 14.69
C THR A 27 -10.34 24.96 14.67
N GLY A 28 -10.96 23.89 14.15
CA GLY A 28 -10.30 22.62 13.94
C GLY A 28 -9.14 22.82 12.97
N THR A 29 -7.92 22.70 13.47
CA THR A 29 -6.72 22.74 12.65
C THR A 29 -6.68 21.48 11.79
N VAL A 30 -6.97 21.61 10.50
CA VAL A 30 -6.61 20.60 9.51
C VAL A 30 -5.08 20.48 9.53
N VAL A 31 -4.57 19.40 10.11
CA VAL A 31 -3.14 19.10 10.10
C VAL A 31 -2.82 18.49 8.74
N THR A 32 -2.32 19.30 7.81
CA THR A 32 -1.76 18.79 6.55
C THR A 32 -0.41 18.13 6.83
N LYS A 33 -0.27 16.83 6.48
CA LYS A 33 0.98 16.07 6.56
C LYS A 33 2.12 16.83 5.82
N PRO A 34 3.37 16.80 6.31
CA PRO A 34 4.48 17.46 5.63
C PRO A 34 4.61 16.94 4.19
N THR A 35 4.51 17.83 3.21
CA THR A 35 4.79 17.50 1.81
C THR A 35 6.27 17.15 1.68
N VAL A 36 6.55 15.87 1.42
CA VAL A 36 7.91 15.40 1.13
C VAL A 36 8.32 15.97 -0.23
N PRO A 37 9.50 16.63 -0.35
CA PRO A 37 10.00 17.07 -1.63
C PRO A 37 10.22 15.87 -2.56
N ALA A 38 9.69 15.92 -3.77
CA ALA A 38 9.98 14.96 -4.81
C ALA A 38 11.48 15.05 -5.19
N SER A 39 12.26 14.06 -4.77
CA SER A 39 13.59 13.80 -5.33
C SER A 39 13.56 12.48 -6.09
N SER A 40 13.81 12.59 -7.39
CA SER A 40 14.27 11.59 -8.37
C SER A 40 13.82 10.13 -8.16
N THR A 41 12.88 9.72 -9.02
CA THR A 41 12.40 8.36 -9.29
C THR A 41 11.68 7.66 -8.13
N ALA A 42 10.53 8.19 -7.69
CA ALA A 42 9.64 7.52 -6.74
C ALA A 42 9.37 6.06 -7.17
N THR A 43 9.51 5.11 -6.25
CA THR A 43 9.27 3.67 -6.48
C THR A 43 8.07 3.13 -5.71
N SER A 44 7.45 3.97 -4.87
CA SER A 44 6.23 3.65 -4.14
C SER A 44 5.00 4.18 -4.89
N ALA A 45 4.06 3.30 -5.16
CA ALA A 45 2.73 3.65 -5.61
C ALA A 45 1.84 3.83 -4.38
N ASP A 46 1.70 5.08 -3.95
CA ASP A 46 0.91 5.51 -2.79
C ASP A 46 -0.40 6.22 -3.21
N TYR A 47 -1.14 6.79 -2.25
CA TYR A 47 -2.41 7.47 -2.51
C TYR A 47 -2.32 8.55 -3.59
N SER A 48 -1.16 9.23 -3.70
CA SER A 48 -0.97 10.37 -4.58
C SER A 48 -0.83 9.97 -6.05
N ILE A 49 -0.44 8.72 -6.30
CA ILE A 49 -0.29 8.13 -7.62
C ILE A 49 -1.48 7.22 -7.98
N ALA A 50 -2.17 6.67 -6.97
CA ALA A 50 -3.33 5.80 -7.12
C ALA A 50 -4.60 6.56 -7.54
N LEU A 51 -4.50 7.41 -8.56
CA LEU A 51 -5.54 8.25 -9.14
C LEU A 51 -5.58 8.07 -10.65
N GLU A 52 -6.78 8.09 -11.24
CA GLU A 52 -6.92 7.95 -12.70
C GLU A 52 -6.12 9.04 -13.43
N SER A 53 -6.10 10.27 -12.92
CA SER A 53 -5.39 11.40 -13.53
C SER A 53 -3.87 11.20 -13.61
N ALA A 54 -3.28 10.42 -12.70
CA ALA A 54 -1.87 10.03 -12.74
C ALA A 54 -1.67 8.80 -13.64
N PHE A 55 -2.50 7.77 -13.48
CA PHE A 55 -2.48 6.55 -14.29
C PHE A 55 -2.62 6.83 -15.80
N ARG A 56 -3.50 7.75 -16.19
CA ARG A 56 -3.71 8.09 -17.60
C ARG A 56 -2.54 8.84 -18.24
N LYS A 57 -1.57 9.32 -17.45
CA LYS A 57 -0.35 9.96 -17.94
C LYS A 57 0.77 8.96 -18.27
N ILE A 58 0.60 7.67 -17.94
CA ILE A 58 1.60 6.66 -18.30
C ILE A 58 1.70 6.57 -19.83
N PRO A 59 2.90 6.83 -20.42
CA PRO A 59 3.08 6.78 -21.86
C PRO A 59 2.78 5.39 -22.44
N GLN A 60 2.27 5.33 -23.67
CA GLN A 60 2.00 4.06 -24.34
C GLN A 60 3.27 3.19 -24.42
N SER A 61 4.42 3.79 -24.71
CA SER A 61 5.71 3.08 -24.77
C SER A 61 6.10 2.42 -23.44
N ALA A 62 5.74 3.03 -22.30
CA ALA A 62 5.98 2.46 -20.98
C ALA A 62 5.07 1.26 -20.71
N ILE A 63 3.79 1.35 -21.12
CA ILE A 63 2.84 0.23 -21.05
C ILE A 63 3.31 -0.93 -21.93
N ASP A 64 3.71 -0.64 -23.17
CA ASP A 64 4.18 -1.66 -24.11
C ASP A 64 5.45 -2.34 -23.59
N LYS A 65 6.37 -1.58 -22.99
CA LYS A 65 7.58 -2.11 -22.38
C LYS A 65 7.28 -2.99 -21.15
N ALA A 66 6.31 -2.59 -20.32
CA ALA A 66 5.88 -3.43 -19.21
C ALA A 66 5.32 -4.77 -19.69
N LYS A 67 4.47 -4.75 -20.73
CA LYS A 67 3.93 -5.96 -21.35
C LYS A 67 5.01 -6.85 -21.96
N SER A 68 6.01 -6.26 -22.64
CA SER A 68 7.08 -7.04 -23.27
C SER A 68 8.04 -7.67 -22.26
N ASP A 69 8.36 -6.94 -21.20
CA ASP A 69 9.53 -7.26 -20.36
C ASP A 69 9.16 -7.96 -19.07
N LEU A 70 8.00 -7.67 -18.47
CA LEU A 70 7.66 -8.19 -17.14
C LEU A 70 6.98 -9.56 -17.21
N ARG A 71 7.43 -10.46 -16.34
CA ARG A 71 6.85 -11.77 -16.06
C ARG A 71 6.70 -11.85 -14.55
N ILE A 72 5.48 -11.61 -14.08
CA ILE A 72 5.19 -11.39 -12.67
C ILE A 72 4.61 -12.69 -12.11
N ALA A 73 5.14 -13.18 -10.98
CA ALA A 73 4.43 -14.16 -10.16
C ALA A 73 3.88 -13.44 -8.92
N PHE A 74 2.58 -13.60 -8.67
CA PHE A 74 1.88 -12.92 -7.59
C PHE A 74 1.18 -13.92 -6.67
N PHE A 75 1.61 -13.99 -5.42
CA PHE A 75 1.10 -14.93 -4.43
C PHE A 75 0.24 -14.20 -3.40
N HIS A 76 -1.02 -14.60 -3.28
CA HIS A 76 -1.95 -13.94 -2.39
C HIS A 76 -3.20 -14.77 -2.08
N THR A 77 -4.02 -14.25 -1.18
CA THR A 77 -5.43 -14.58 -1.08
C THR A 77 -6.23 -13.29 -0.95
N SER A 78 -7.57 -13.41 -1.03
CA SER A 78 -8.51 -12.43 -0.48
C SER A 78 -8.22 -10.98 -0.92
N HIS A 79 -7.66 -10.12 -0.06
CA HIS A 79 -7.33 -8.73 -0.38
C HIS A 79 -6.33 -8.55 -1.54
N GLY A 80 -5.40 -9.49 -1.73
CA GLY A 80 -4.46 -9.41 -2.84
C GLY A 80 -5.15 -9.48 -4.21
N SER A 81 -6.29 -10.18 -4.30
CA SER A 81 -7.06 -10.29 -5.55
C SER A 81 -7.55 -8.94 -6.09
N ARG A 82 -7.59 -7.89 -5.25
CA ARG A 82 -7.94 -6.52 -5.66
C ARG A 82 -7.05 -5.98 -6.78
N VAL A 83 -5.80 -6.46 -6.92
CA VAL A 83 -4.94 -6.13 -8.08
C VAL A 83 -5.55 -6.68 -9.37
N ILE A 84 -5.86 -7.98 -9.39
CA ILE A 84 -6.30 -8.72 -10.58
C ILE A 84 -7.73 -8.37 -10.94
N ASP A 85 -8.64 -8.40 -9.97
CA ASP A 85 -10.06 -8.06 -10.15
C ASP A 85 -10.23 -6.60 -10.63
N GLY A 86 -9.42 -5.70 -10.07
CA GLY A 86 -9.39 -4.30 -10.49
C GLY A 86 -8.86 -4.13 -11.92
N MET A 87 -7.78 -4.83 -12.28
CA MET A 87 -7.25 -4.84 -13.65
C MET A 87 -8.26 -5.40 -14.66
N ASP A 88 -9.03 -6.42 -14.30
CA ASP A 88 -10.11 -6.96 -15.14
C ASP A 88 -11.28 -5.95 -15.30
N GLY A 89 -11.66 -5.27 -14.22
CA GLY A 89 -12.64 -4.18 -14.27
C GLY A 89 -12.22 -3.05 -15.21
N LEU A 90 -10.94 -2.66 -15.17
CA LEU A 90 -10.37 -1.60 -16.01
C LEU A 90 -10.52 -1.90 -17.50
N LEU A 91 -10.42 -3.17 -17.93
CA LEU A 91 -10.57 -3.55 -19.34
C LEU A 91 -11.91 -3.09 -19.94
N ARG A 92 -12.94 -2.93 -19.09
CA ARG A 92 -14.31 -2.55 -19.46
C ARG A 92 -14.63 -1.08 -19.18
N TYR A 93 -13.67 -0.29 -18.71
CA TYR A 93 -13.92 1.07 -18.25
C TYR A 93 -14.06 2.08 -19.39
N LYS A 94 -12.99 2.33 -20.15
CA LYS A 94 -13.00 3.30 -21.26
C LYS A 94 -12.66 2.65 -22.59
N THR A 95 -13.09 3.31 -23.67
CA THR A 95 -12.78 2.84 -25.04
C THR A 95 -11.27 2.76 -25.22
N GLY A 96 -10.79 1.58 -25.64
CA GLY A 96 -9.36 1.30 -25.82
C GLY A 96 -8.67 0.65 -24.62
N ASP A 97 -9.28 0.64 -23.42
CA ASP A 97 -8.64 0.08 -22.22
C ASP A 97 -8.40 -1.42 -22.34
N ALA A 98 -9.35 -2.16 -22.91
CA ALA A 98 -9.24 -3.60 -23.15
C ALA A 98 -7.99 -4.00 -23.95
N GLU A 99 -7.57 -3.15 -24.90
CA GLU A 99 -6.37 -3.39 -25.72
C GLU A 99 -5.12 -2.84 -25.02
N LYS A 100 -5.19 -1.60 -24.55
CA LYS A 100 -4.05 -0.90 -23.93
C LYS A 100 -3.58 -1.58 -22.65
N TYR A 101 -4.48 -2.09 -21.82
CA TYR A 101 -4.15 -2.68 -20.51
C TYR A 101 -4.42 -4.18 -20.45
N ALA A 102 -4.46 -4.86 -21.61
CA ALA A 102 -4.61 -6.30 -21.67
C ALA A 102 -3.52 -7.04 -20.85
N PHE A 103 -3.92 -8.11 -20.16
CA PHE A 103 -3.05 -8.98 -19.39
C PHE A 103 -3.52 -10.45 -19.47
N THR A 104 -2.67 -11.36 -19.00
CA THR A 104 -2.96 -12.76 -18.68
C THR A 104 -2.71 -12.98 -17.20
N SER A 105 -3.46 -13.88 -16.58
CA SER A 105 -3.35 -14.23 -15.16
C SER A 105 -2.88 -15.68 -14.93
N ASP A 106 -2.65 -16.45 -15.99
CA ASP A 106 -2.22 -17.85 -15.96
C ASP A 106 -0.72 -18.00 -16.26
N GLY A 107 0.04 -16.92 -16.19
CA GLY A 107 1.47 -16.88 -16.53
C GLY A 107 1.77 -16.94 -18.03
N SER A 108 0.76 -17.06 -18.91
CA SER A 108 1.00 -17.20 -20.34
C SER A 108 1.51 -15.92 -20.99
N VAL A 109 2.57 -16.04 -21.80
CA VAL A 109 3.14 -14.90 -22.53
C VAL A 109 2.43 -14.72 -23.87
N VAL A 110 1.53 -13.74 -23.93
CA VAL A 110 0.79 -13.38 -25.15
C VAL A 110 1.22 -12.00 -25.64
N ALA A 111 1.56 -11.89 -26.92
CA ALA A 111 1.97 -10.62 -27.51
C ALA A 111 0.93 -9.51 -27.26
N GLY A 112 1.40 -8.36 -26.78
CA GLY A 112 0.53 -7.23 -26.44
C GLY A 112 -0.21 -7.35 -25.11
N LYS A 113 0.10 -8.35 -24.27
CA LYS A 113 -0.46 -8.52 -22.92
C LYS A 113 0.62 -8.58 -21.86
N LEU A 114 0.34 -8.02 -20.68
CA LEU A 114 1.18 -8.20 -19.49
C LEU A 114 1.00 -9.62 -18.96
N SER A 115 2.09 -10.29 -18.63
CA SER A 115 2.07 -11.66 -18.12
C SER A 115 2.12 -11.66 -16.61
N ILE A 116 1.02 -12.10 -15.98
CA ILE A 116 0.95 -12.33 -14.53
C ILE A 116 0.62 -13.81 -14.34
N ASP A 117 1.41 -14.50 -13.54
CA ASP A 117 1.13 -15.81 -12.99
C ASP A 117 0.49 -15.60 -11.62
N ASP A 118 -0.85 -15.66 -11.59
CA ASP A 118 -1.68 -15.29 -10.46
C ASP A 118 -1.96 -16.50 -9.56
N HIS A 119 -1.23 -16.58 -8.44
CA HIS A 119 -1.31 -17.67 -7.47
C HIS A 119 -2.26 -17.30 -6.33
N ASN A 120 -3.56 -17.40 -6.59
CA ASN A 120 -4.60 -17.14 -5.59
C ASN A 120 -4.85 -18.41 -4.74
N ALA A 121 -4.39 -18.38 -3.49
CA ALA A 121 -4.48 -19.47 -2.51
C ALA A 121 -3.74 -20.76 -2.84
N ASP A 122 -3.13 -20.91 -4.03
CA ASP A 122 -2.36 -22.09 -4.42
C ASP A 122 -1.16 -22.34 -3.50
N TYR A 123 -0.50 -21.25 -3.07
CA TYR A 123 0.66 -21.27 -2.19
C TYR A 123 0.41 -20.57 -0.84
N GLY A 124 -0.81 -20.07 -0.63
CA GLY A 124 -1.17 -19.21 0.49
C GLY A 124 -0.73 -17.75 0.30
N ASP A 125 -0.68 -17.01 1.41
CA ASP A 125 -0.31 -15.60 1.46
C ASP A 125 0.59 -15.28 2.67
N LEU A 126 0.93 -14.01 2.84
CA LEU A 126 1.73 -13.53 3.98
C LEU A 126 1.01 -13.65 5.32
N SER A 127 -0.33 -13.77 5.33
CA SER A 127 -1.16 -13.84 6.54
C SER A 127 -1.23 -15.25 7.16
N THR A 128 -0.46 -16.20 6.64
CA THR A 128 -0.31 -17.53 7.24
C THR A 128 0.64 -17.49 8.45
N GLN A 129 0.46 -18.38 9.42
CA GLN A 129 1.31 -18.41 10.61
C GLN A 129 2.78 -18.64 10.26
N GLU A 130 3.64 -17.76 10.77
CA GLU A 130 5.07 -17.75 10.51
C GLU A 130 5.79 -18.83 11.32
N THR A 131 5.75 -20.07 10.83
CA THR A 131 6.70 -21.09 11.30
C THR A 131 8.03 -20.86 10.59
N LEU A 132 9.10 -20.77 11.37
CA LEU A 132 10.44 -20.55 10.83
C LEU A 132 11.16 -21.86 10.55
N VAL A 133 11.78 -21.95 9.38
CA VAL A 133 12.74 -22.99 9.01
C VAL A 133 14.04 -22.28 8.66
N ASP A 134 15.12 -22.65 9.33
CA ASP A 134 16.46 -22.03 9.18
C ASP A 134 16.46 -20.49 9.29
N GLY A 135 15.57 -19.95 10.13
CA GLY A 135 15.46 -18.51 10.36
C GLY A 135 14.67 -17.76 9.28
N HIS A 136 14.00 -18.44 8.36
CA HIS A 136 13.15 -17.82 7.34
C HIS A 136 11.72 -18.37 7.39
N THR A 137 10.77 -17.58 6.89
CA THR A 137 9.35 -17.95 6.82
C THR A 137 9.10 -19.03 5.76
N GLN A 138 7.91 -19.63 5.78
CA GLN A 138 7.50 -20.59 4.76
C GLN A 138 7.37 -19.93 3.36
N TRP A 139 6.85 -18.71 3.27
CA TRP A 139 6.69 -18.00 1.98
C TRP A 139 8.06 -17.69 1.34
N TYR A 140 9.09 -17.45 2.15
CA TYR A 140 10.47 -17.30 1.67
C TYR A 140 10.95 -18.57 0.95
N HIS A 141 10.84 -19.72 1.61
CA HIS A 141 11.25 -21.01 1.03
C HIS A 141 10.40 -21.40 -0.18
N THR A 142 9.13 -21.02 -0.17
CA THR A 142 8.22 -21.21 -1.31
C THR A 142 8.69 -20.39 -2.50
N THR A 143 9.05 -19.13 -2.30
CA THR A 143 9.60 -18.25 -3.35
C THR A 143 10.88 -18.82 -3.95
N LYS A 144 11.79 -19.32 -3.10
CA LYS A 144 13.03 -19.95 -3.56
C LYS A 144 12.75 -21.18 -4.42
N THR A 145 11.91 -22.08 -3.91
CA THR A 145 11.52 -23.30 -4.62
C THR A 145 10.89 -22.98 -5.98
N TYR A 146 10.04 -21.95 -6.03
CA TYR A 146 9.41 -21.50 -7.25
C TYR A 146 10.43 -20.93 -8.24
N LEU A 147 11.33 -20.03 -7.81
CA LEU A 147 12.36 -19.42 -8.67
C LEU A 147 13.48 -20.38 -9.11
N ASP A 148 13.78 -21.40 -8.31
CA ASP A 148 14.80 -22.42 -8.63
C ASP A 148 14.29 -23.46 -9.64
N ASP A 149 12.97 -23.53 -9.86
CA ASP A 149 12.38 -24.40 -10.88
C ASP A 149 12.68 -23.86 -12.29
N PRO A 150 13.33 -24.65 -13.17
CA PRO A 150 13.58 -24.24 -14.55
C PRO A 150 12.34 -23.83 -15.34
N GLU A 151 11.16 -24.34 -15.00
CA GLU A 151 9.89 -23.96 -15.63
C GLU A 151 9.56 -22.47 -15.40
N HIS A 152 9.99 -21.90 -14.27
CA HIS A 152 9.78 -20.49 -13.91
C HIS A 152 10.99 -19.59 -14.19
N SER A 153 12.00 -20.07 -14.92
CA SER A 153 13.22 -19.31 -15.26
C SER A 153 12.99 -18.00 -16.03
N HIS A 154 11.77 -17.79 -16.54
CA HIS A 154 11.33 -16.59 -17.23
C HIS A 154 10.75 -15.52 -16.29
N ILE A 155 10.40 -15.87 -15.05
CA ILE A 155 9.85 -14.95 -14.05
C ILE A 155 10.94 -13.96 -13.62
N ASN A 156 10.59 -12.66 -13.61
CA ASN A 156 11.52 -11.59 -13.26
C ASN A 156 10.93 -10.55 -12.30
N VAL A 157 9.68 -10.73 -11.87
CA VAL A 157 9.07 -9.95 -10.78
C VAL A 157 8.35 -10.89 -9.81
N ILE A 158 8.60 -10.72 -8.52
CA ILE A 158 7.89 -11.42 -7.44
C ILE A 158 7.11 -10.42 -6.60
N MET A 159 5.87 -10.78 -6.28
CA MET A 159 5.00 -10.04 -5.38
C MET A 159 4.26 -10.99 -4.46
N TRP A 160 4.14 -10.61 -3.19
CA TRP A 160 3.35 -11.31 -2.17
C TRP A 160 2.45 -10.31 -1.47
N SER A 161 1.22 -10.73 -1.14
CA SER A 161 0.27 -9.89 -0.40
C SER A 161 -0.13 -10.48 0.94
N TRP A 162 -0.64 -9.62 1.83
CA TRP A 162 -1.35 -10.00 3.04
C TRP A 162 -2.84 -10.08 2.73
N CYS A 163 -3.56 -11.04 3.32
CA CYS A 163 -5.00 -10.85 3.53
C CYS A 163 -5.22 -9.85 4.66
N ASN A 164 -4.60 -10.05 5.82
CA ASN A 164 -4.58 -9.12 6.93
C ASN A 164 -3.14 -9.01 7.49
N PRO A 165 -2.57 -7.80 7.61
CA PRO A 165 -1.22 -7.63 8.16
C PRO A 165 -1.15 -7.76 9.69
N ASP A 166 -2.27 -7.68 10.41
CA ASP A 166 -2.28 -7.58 11.87
C ASP A 166 -1.76 -8.85 12.56
N GLY A 167 -0.90 -8.67 13.56
CA GLY A 167 -0.33 -9.75 14.37
C GLY A 167 0.94 -10.41 13.80
N HIS A 168 1.37 -10.07 12.58
CA HIS A 168 2.53 -10.68 11.92
C HIS A 168 3.84 -9.90 12.08
N ASP A 169 4.99 -10.57 11.92
CA ASP A 169 6.32 -9.96 12.04
C ASP A 169 6.72 -9.21 10.76
N HIS A 170 6.38 -7.92 10.68
CA HIS A 170 6.68 -7.09 9.51
C HIS A 170 8.18 -6.84 9.31
N GLN A 171 8.99 -6.89 10.38
CA GLN A 171 10.45 -6.81 10.24
C GLN A 171 10.99 -8.08 9.60
N ARG A 172 10.46 -9.26 9.98
CA ARG A 172 10.80 -10.52 9.32
C ARG A 172 10.46 -10.50 7.84
N TYR A 173 9.32 -9.94 7.47
CA TYR A 173 8.95 -9.76 6.05
C TYR A 173 10.03 -8.99 5.30
N ILE A 174 10.47 -7.85 5.83
CA ILE A 174 11.56 -7.05 5.23
C ILE A 174 12.86 -7.86 5.15
N ASP A 175 13.27 -8.53 6.23
CA ASP A 175 14.51 -9.30 6.27
C ASP A 175 14.51 -10.43 5.24
N ASN A 176 13.38 -11.10 5.05
CA ASN A 176 13.22 -12.19 4.08
C ASN A 176 13.16 -11.66 2.63
N MET A 177 12.47 -10.54 2.37
CA MET A 177 12.49 -9.88 1.06
C MET A 177 13.91 -9.44 0.68
N GLU A 178 14.66 -8.84 1.61
CA GLU A 178 16.04 -8.41 1.36
C GLU A 178 17.00 -9.59 1.14
N ALA A 179 16.82 -10.69 1.87
CA ALA A 179 17.56 -11.93 1.62
C ALA A 179 17.29 -12.47 0.20
N LEU A 180 16.03 -12.51 -0.24
CA LEU A 180 15.68 -12.93 -1.61
C LEU A 180 16.26 -12.00 -2.68
N ILE A 181 16.27 -10.68 -2.45
CA ILE A 181 16.90 -9.72 -3.37
C ILE A 181 18.39 -10.00 -3.54
N VAL A 182 19.09 -10.38 -2.47
CA VAL A 182 20.52 -10.75 -2.52
C VAL A 182 20.72 -12.08 -3.25
N GLU A 183 19.86 -13.06 -3.00
CA GLU A 183 19.96 -14.40 -3.60
C GLU A 183 19.56 -14.43 -5.08
N TYR A 184 18.62 -13.59 -5.51
CA TYR A 184 18.07 -13.53 -6.88
C TYR A 184 18.20 -12.12 -7.47
N PRO A 185 19.42 -11.61 -7.72
CA PRO A 185 19.65 -10.23 -8.15
C PRO A 185 19.07 -9.87 -9.54
N GLN A 186 18.70 -10.87 -10.33
CA GLN A 186 18.03 -10.73 -11.63
C GLN A 186 16.50 -10.57 -11.52
N VAL A 187 15.94 -10.80 -10.34
CA VAL A 187 14.50 -10.72 -10.06
C VAL A 187 14.21 -9.44 -9.30
N GLN A 188 13.16 -8.72 -9.70
CA GLN A 188 12.66 -7.56 -8.96
C GLN A 188 11.62 -8.01 -7.93
N PHE A 189 11.70 -7.48 -6.72
CA PHE A 189 10.76 -7.80 -5.65
C PHE A 189 9.90 -6.56 -5.34
N VAL A 190 8.59 -6.73 -5.42
CA VAL A 190 7.62 -5.69 -5.08
C VAL A 190 7.16 -5.91 -3.63
N PHE A 191 7.40 -4.90 -2.81
CA PHE A 191 6.89 -4.85 -1.45
C PHE A 191 5.41 -4.44 -1.46
N MET A 192 4.66 -4.86 -0.45
CA MET A 192 3.30 -4.43 -0.23
C MET A 192 3.08 -4.13 1.26
N THR A 193 2.34 -3.06 1.56
CA THR A 193 1.71 -2.92 2.88
C THR A 193 0.38 -3.68 2.88
N GLY A 194 -0.18 -3.95 4.06
CA GLY A 194 -1.54 -4.47 4.17
C GLY A 194 -2.60 -3.36 4.19
N HIS A 195 -3.87 -3.76 4.19
CA HIS A 195 -5.00 -2.82 4.29
C HIS A 195 -5.15 -2.24 5.72
N PRO A 196 -5.80 -1.08 5.89
CA PRO A 196 -6.11 -0.55 7.21
C PRO A 196 -7.34 -1.27 7.82
N ASN A 197 -7.36 -1.42 9.15
CA ASN A 197 -8.42 -2.16 9.87
C ASN A 197 -9.48 -1.26 10.53
N GLY A 198 -9.35 0.07 10.43
CA GLY A 198 -10.18 1.02 11.17
C GLY A 198 -9.79 1.17 12.65
N ASP A 199 -8.60 0.70 13.01
CA ASP A 199 -8.04 0.72 14.37
C ASP A 199 -7.11 1.91 14.64
N GLY A 200 -6.93 2.79 13.64
CA GLY A 200 -6.13 3.99 13.75
C GLY A 200 -4.62 3.75 13.59
N GLU A 201 -3.83 4.76 13.94
CA GLU A 201 -2.37 4.67 14.00
C GLU A 201 -1.92 4.00 15.32
N ALA A 202 -2.42 2.79 15.58
CA ALA A 202 -2.10 2.05 16.79
C ALA A 202 -0.59 1.76 16.86
N ALA A 203 0.05 2.27 17.91
CA ALA A 203 1.50 2.13 18.15
C ALA A 203 1.93 0.73 18.63
N GLY A 204 1.06 -0.27 18.54
CA GLY A 204 1.39 -1.66 18.86
C GLY A 204 2.32 -2.25 17.79
N ASN A 205 3.34 -2.99 18.21
CA ASN A 205 4.11 -3.82 17.30
C ASN A 205 3.14 -4.78 16.59
N ASN A 206 3.33 -4.94 15.28
CA ASN A 206 2.55 -5.82 14.41
C ASN A 206 1.13 -5.34 14.04
N SER A 207 0.78 -4.06 14.23
CA SER A 207 -0.47 -3.49 13.70
C SER A 207 -0.41 -3.24 12.18
N ALA A 208 -1.56 -3.01 11.55
CA ALA A 208 -1.63 -2.60 10.13
C ALA A 208 -0.88 -1.27 9.88
N TYR A 209 -1.03 -0.30 10.79
CA TYR A 209 -0.27 0.95 10.71
C TYR A 209 1.23 0.73 10.88
N TYR A 210 1.65 -0.13 11.82
CA TYR A 210 3.07 -0.45 12.01
C TYR A 210 3.67 -1.13 10.78
N CYS A 211 2.93 -2.04 10.15
CA CYS A 211 3.28 -2.64 8.86
C CYS A 211 3.57 -1.57 7.81
N HIS A 212 2.64 -0.62 7.66
CA HIS A 212 2.77 0.51 6.74
C HIS A 212 3.99 1.39 7.04
N ASP A 213 4.12 1.90 8.26
CA ASP A 213 5.21 2.81 8.63
C ASP A 213 6.58 2.14 8.42
N LEU A 214 6.72 0.88 8.84
CA LEU A 214 7.98 0.15 8.74
C LEU A 214 8.36 -0.14 7.27
N ILE A 215 7.44 -0.72 6.49
CA ILE A 215 7.71 -1.13 5.11
C ILE A 215 7.86 0.09 4.20
N SER A 216 7.02 1.11 4.32
CA SER A 216 7.09 2.32 3.49
C SER A 216 8.41 3.06 3.71
N LYS A 217 8.85 3.21 4.96
CA LYS A 217 10.14 3.80 5.32
C LYS A 217 11.32 2.98 4.79
N HIS A 218 11.25 1.66 4.91
CA HIS A 218 12.27 0.76 4.37
C HIS A 218 12.39 0.91 2.85
N CYS A 219 11.26 0.87 2.14
CA CYS A 219 11.23 0.96 0.68
C CYS A 219 11.77 2.29 0.19
N LYS A 220 11.37 3.39 0.82
CA LYS A 220 11.88 4.73 0.50
C LYS A 220 13.38 4.87 0.75
N THR A 221 13.88 4.30 1.84
CA THR A 221 15.30 4.39 2.20
C THR A 221 16.18 3.57 1.25
N ASN A 222 15.67 2.42 0.78
CA ASN A 222 16.44 1.45 0.00
C ASN A 222 16.06 1.43 -1.49
N ASN A 223 15.25 2.37 -1.97
CA ASN A 223 14.72 2.44 -3.33
C ASN A 223 14.04 1.12 -3.78
N ARG A 224 13.20 0.55 -2.91
CA ARG A 224 12.40 -0.64 -3.23
C ARG A 224 11.06 -0.25 -3.85
N PHE A 225 10.56 -1.12 -4.72
CA PHE A 225 9.23 -0.95 -5.31
C PHE A 225 8.16 -1.34 -4.29
N LEU A 226 7.11 -0.51 -4.17
CA LEU A 226 6.07 -0.68 -3.16
C LEU A 226 4.68 -0.39 -3.75
N ILE A 227 3.70 -1.24 -3.45
CA ILE A 227 2.27 -0.88 -3.49
C ILE A 227 1.81 -0.65 -2.06
N ASP A 228 1.44 0.60 -1.74
CA ASP A 228 1.11 0.97 -0.36
C ASP A 228 -0.41 0.97 -0.14
N TYR A 229 -0.99 -0.22 0.11
CA TYR A 229 -2.42 -0.37 0.38
C TYR A 229 -2.90 0.51 1.51
N TRP A 230 -2.20 0.50 2.64
CA TRP A 230 -2.58 1.28 3.80
C TRP A 230 -2.71 2.77 3.47
N ASP A 231 -1.71 3.34 2.79
CA ASP A 231 -1.73 4.76 2.42
C ASP A 231 -2.83 5.05 1.39
N ILE A 232 -3.02 4.18 0.39
CA ILE A 232 -4.08 4.32 -0.63
C ILE A 232 -5.47 4.30 0.01
N GLU A 233 -5.72 3.39 0.94
CA GLU A 233 -7.04 3.12 1.49
C GLU A 233 -7.40 4.03 2.67
N THR A 234 -6.42 4.67 3.31
CA THR A 234 -6.63 5.71 4.33
C THR A 234 -6.75 7.12 3.78
N HIS A 235 -6.63 7.32 2.47
CA HIS A 235 -6.83 8.62 1.85
C HIS A 235 -8.10 8.64 1.01
N GLY A 236 -8.87 9.73 1.04
CA GLY A 236 -9.97 9.98 0.12
C GLY A 236 -9.51 10.25 -1.31
N MET A 237 -10.46 10.31 -2.24
CA MET A 237 -10.21 10.71 -3.64
C MET A 237 -9.81 12.18 -3.78
N ASP A 238 -10.04 12.98 -2.74
CA ASP A 238 -9.62 14.37 -2.58
C ASP A 238 -8.28 14.52 -1.83
N ASN A 239 -7.59 13.40 -1.57
CA ASN A 239 -6.35 13.30 -0.79
C ASN A 239 -6.48 13.67 0.69
N VAL A 240 -7.70 13.76 1.24
CA VAL A 240 -7.88 13.90 2.69
C VAL A 240 -7.45 12.60 3.37
N TYR A 241 -6.66 12.72 4.44
CA TYR A 241 -6.16 11.59 5.22
C TYR A 241 -7.11 11.24 6.37
N TYR A 242 -7.43 9.96 6.50
CA TYR A 242 -8.32 9.36 7.49
C TYR A 242 -7.55 8.26 8.26
N PRO A 243 -6.88 8.60 9.37
CA PRO A 243 -5.96 7.68 10.06
C PRO A 243 -6.66 6.45 10.66
N ASP A 244 -7.96 6.52 10.91
CA ASP A 244 -8.82 5.46 11.44
C ASP A 244 -9.77 4.89 10.38
N ALA A 245 -9.46 5.06 9.08
CA ALA A 245 -10.21 4.41 8.02
C ALA A 245 -10.02 2.89 8.05
N ASN A 246 -11.06 2.15 7.66
CA ASN A 246 -10.93 0.75 7.25
C ASN A 246 -10.75 0.64 5.73
N ASP A 247 -10.59 -0.60 5.25
CA ASP A 247 -10.37 -0.95 3.85
C ASP A 247 -11.60 -0.78 2.94
N ASP A 248 -12.72 -0.30 3.49
CA ASP A 248 -13.93 0.11 2.77
C ASP A 248 -14.05 1.64 2.64
N GLY A 249 -13.08 2.38 3.18
CA GLY A 249 -13.07 3.85 3.22
C GLY A 249 -14.07 4.43 4.22
N VAL A 250 -14.19 3.80 5.38
CA VAL A 250 -15.01 4.28 6.49
C VAL A 250 -14.14 4.69 7.67
N SER A 251 -14.26 5.94 8.10
CA SER A 251 -13.60 6.54 9.28
C SER A 251 -14.66 7.17 10.17
N GLY A 252 -14.97 6.51 11.30
CA GLY A 252 -16.11 6.88 12.16
C GLY A 252 -17.45 6.86 11.40
N GLU A 253 -18.10 8.03 11.29
CA GLU A 253 -19.35 8.20 10.53
C GLU A 253 -19.12 8.56 9.05
N ASN A 254 -17.88 8.80 8.64
CA ASN A 254 -17.55 9.22 7.29
C ASN A 254 -17.29 8.00 6.40
N SER A 255 -18.06 7.85 5.32
CA SER A 255 -17.88 6.81 4.30
C SER A 255 -17.37 7.46 3.00
N PHE A 256 -16.15 7.98 3.03
CA PHE A 256 -15.67 8.96 2.04
C PHE A 256 -15.65 8.44 0.59
N TYR A 257 -15.47 7.15 0.36
CA TYR A 257 -15.61 6.58 -1.00
C TYR A 257 -17.06 6.52 -1.47
N VAL A 258 -18.00 6.14 -0.59
CA VAL A 258 -19.43 6.14 -0.91
C VAL A 258 -19.92 7.57 -1.13
N ASP A 259 -19.50 8.52 -0.29
CA ASP A 259 -19.85 9.93 -0.43
C ASP A 259 -19.29 10.51 -1.73
N TRP A 260 -18.04 10.19 -2.08
CA TRP A 260 -17.47 10.56 -3.37
C TRP A 260 -18.30 9.99 -4.53
N MET A 261 -18.60 8.68 -4.53
CA MET A 261 -19.42 8.06 -5.57
C MET A 261 -20.83 8.65 -5.70
N SER A 262 -21.42 9.16 -4.62
CA SER A 262 -22.76 9.77 -4.65
C SER A 262 -22.82 11.03 -5.53
N SER A 263 -21.67 11.64 -5.81
CA SER A 263 -21.51 12.83 -6.66
C SER A 263 -20.78 12.56 -7.98
N HIS A 264 -20.46 11.29 -8.28
CA HIS A 264 -19.69 10.87 -9.45
C HIS A 264 -20.42 9.78 -10.25
N VAL A 265 -20.06 9.62 -11.52
CA VAL A 265 -20.78 8.76 -12.47
C VAL A 265 -20.00 7.48 -12.78
N LEU A 266 -20.62 6.33 -12.50
CA LEU A 266 -20.13 5.02 -12.88
C LEU A 266 -19.92 4.94 -14.42
N GLY A 267 -18.77 4.43 -14.84
CA GLY A 267 -18.35 4.33 -16.24
C GLY A 267 -17.75 5.62 -16.80
N THR A 268 -17.75 6.71 -16.02
CA THR A 268 -17.13 8.00 -16.42
C THR A 268 -15.99 8.39 -15.49
N ASP A 269 -16.25 8.38 -14.18
CA ASP A 269 -15.33 8.81 -13.13
C ASP A 269 -14.71 7.64 -12.36
N TYR A 270 -15.38 6.49 -12.33
CA TYR A 270 -14.91 5.22 -11.78
C TYR A 270 -15.53 4.05 -12.54
N PHE A 271 -15.03 2.83 -12.32
CA PHE A 271 -15.60 1.61 -12.92
C PHE A 271 -16.01 0.60 -11.85
N ALA A 272 -17.01 -0.22 -12.19
CA ALA A 272 -17.42 -1.33 -11.33
C ALA A 272 -16.37 -2.44 -11.39
N GLY A 273 -16.20 -3.15 -10.29
CA GLY A 273 -15.33 -4.32 -10.18
C GLY A 273 -15.72 -5.09 -8.94
N ASN A 274 -15.40 -6.37 -8.92
CA ASN A 274 -15.44 -7.11 -7.67
C ASN A 274 -14.28 -6.63 -6.80
N VAL A 275 -14.54 -6.39 -5.52
CA VAL A 275 -13.50 -5.99 -4.56
C VAL A 275 -13.76 -6.78 -3.29
N VAL A 276 -12.99 -7.84 -3.10
CA VAL A 276 -13.15 -8.69 -1.92
C VAL A 276 -12.93 -7.85 -0.66
N HIS A 277 -13.82 -8.02 0.33
CA HIS A 277 -13.84 -7.31 1.62
C HIS A 277 -14.20 -5.82 1.57
N ALA A 278 -14.61 -5.26 0.42
CA ALA A 278 -15.14 -3.90 0.32
C ALA A 278 -16.57 -3.91 -0.26
N THR A 279 -17.39 -2.93 0.11
CA THR A 279 -18.73 -2.71 -0.41
C THR A 279 -18.75 -1.79 -1.63
N GLN A 280 -17.61 -1.19 -1.95
CA GLN A 280 -17.45 -0.18 -3.00
C GLN A 280 -16.22 -0.48 -3.89
N PRO A 281 -16.24 -0.08 -5.18
CA PRO A 281 -15.21 -0.46 -6.15
C PRO A 281 -13.94 0.40 -6.14
N ILE A 282 -13.97 1.60 -5.54
CA ILE A 282 -12.92 2.62 -5.58
C ILE A 282 -11.58 2.10 -5.04
N THR A 283 -11.55 1.30 -3.97
CA THR A 283 -10.28 0.72 -3.50
C THR A 283 -9.64 -0.13 -4.62
N GLY A 284 -10.41 -1.02 -5.24
CA GLY A 284 -9.96 -1.79 -6.42
C GLY A 284 -9.54 -0.88 -7.60
N ASN A 285 -10.29 0.17 -7.91
CA ASN A 285 -9.93 1.13 -8.96
C ASN A 285 -8.55 1.76 -8.69
N ARG A 286 -8.33 2.24 -7.46
CA ARG A 286 -7.10 2.91 -7.04
C ARG A 286 -5.91 1.96 -7.04
N ILE A 287 -6.09 0.75 -6.54
CA ILE A 287 -5.08 -0.32 -6.55
C ILE A 287 -4.67 -0.65 -7.99
N THR A 288 -5.64 -0.68 -8.91
CA THR A 288 -5.36 -0.89 -10.34
C THR A 288 -4.48 0.22 -10.92
N TYR A 289 -4.78 1.47 -10.59
CA TYR A 289 -4.00 2.63 -11.04
C TYR A 289 -2.58 2.59 -10.49
N ALA A 290 -2.43 2.29 -9.19
CA ALA A 290 -1.14 2.09 -8.53
C ALA A 290 -0.32 0.97 -9.20
N SER A 291 -0.97 -0.17 -9.47
CA SER A 291 -0.34 -1.35 -10.07
C SER A 291 0.23 -1.05 -11.46
N TRP A 292 -0.57 -0.46 -12.37
CA TRP A 292 -0.09 -0.11 -13.71
C TRP A 292 1.01 0.95 -13.71
N TRP A 293 0.93 1.91 -12.79
CA TRP A 293 2.03 2.85 -12.60
C TRP A 293 3.31 2.12 -12.19
N LEU A 294 3.21 1.18 -11.25
CA LEU A 294 4.36 0.39 -10.79
C LEU A 294 4.93 -0.50 -11.89
N TRP A 295 4.09 -1.16 -12.70
CA TRP A 295 4.53 -1.97 -13.85
C TRP A 295 5.32 -1.14 -14.85
N ALA A 296 4.86 0.07 -15.16
CA ALA A 296 5.60 0.98 -16.03
C ALA A 296 6.96 1.37 -15.42
N ARG A 297 7.02 1.62 -14.11
CA ARG A 297 8.26 1.96 -13.39
C ARG A 297 9.25 0.81 -13.35
N LEU A 298 8.79 -0.41 -13.06
CA LEU A 298 9.59 -1.64 -13.10
C LEU A 298 10.17 -1.87 -14.50
N ALA A 299 9.40 -1.57 -15.54
CA ALA A 299 9.83 -1.61 -16.92
C ALA A 299 10.80 -0.48 -17.31
N GLY A 300 11.10 0.47 -16.43
CA GLY A 300 12.10 1.52 -16.63
C GLY A 300 11.57 2.88 -17.10
N TRP A 301 10.25 3.10 -17.07
CA TRP A 301 9.70 4.47 -17.17
C TRP A 301 10.14 5.28 -15.96
N ASP A 302 10.47 6.57 -16.11
CA ASP A 302 11.01 7.45 -15.06
C ASP A 302 9.95 8.02 -14.08
N GLY A 303 8.67 7.79 -14.36
CA GLY A 303 7.55 8.25 -13.54
C GLY A 303 7.11 9.69 -13.79
N VAL A 304 7.75 10.41 -14.71
CA VAL A 304 7.47 11.83 -14.99
C VAL A 304 7.37 12.18 -16.47
N SER A 305 7.84 11.32 -17.37
CA SER A 305 7.87 11.61 -18.80
C SER A 305 6.47 11.60 -19.42
N GLN A 306 6.15 12.70 -20.13
CA GLN A 306 5.04 12.88 -21.06
C GLN A 306 5.54 12.73 -22.50
#